data_AF-A0A346PDN4-F1
#
_entry.id   AF-A0A346PDN4-F1
#
_cell.length_a   1.000
_cell.length_b   1.000
_cell.length_c   1.000
_cell.angle_alpha   90.00
_cell.angle_beta   90.00
_cell.angle_gamma   90.00
#
_symmetry.space_group_name_H-M   'P 1'
#
loop_
_entity.id
_entity.type
_entity.pdbx_description
1 polymer ?
#
loop_
_entity_poly.entity_id
_entity_poly.type
_entity_poly.pdbx_seq_one_letter_code
_entity_poly.pdbx_strand_id
1 'polypeptide(L)'
;MADEHQFIENGLQRSQIDEFFEEELGRAGYGGMEVAKTPMGTQIVLKAEKPGMVIGKGGENIRKVTTALEEKFNLEDPQIDVQEVDEPDLNARIVADRLANALERGWYFRKAGHTTIDRIMESGALGAEIVLSGKVTGARSRVEKFNRGYIKHNGEPAEEIVDEGQGVAVMKLGTIGVTVKIIPPNAELPDDFQIHEDMDPEELVPDAVEANEAEGVEELLEGEPEEAEATEEGAEAAEDEAVEPEVDEEVVEEVLEEDLEDDEDVETPDESPIEEDLDELEADVEAEAEELVAEMEDDDSETADDEEGDA
;
A
#
# COMPACT_ATOMS: atom_id res chain seq x y z
N MET A 1 -36.76 6.65 6.47
CA MET A 1 -36.66 6.35 7.92
C MET A 1 -36.56 4.86 8.22
N ALA A 2 -37.56 4.00 7.98
CA ALA A 2 -37.44 2.57 8.34
C ALA A 2 -36.27 1.87 7.63
N ASP A 3 -36.10 2.11 6.33
CA ASP A 3 -35.02 1.51 5.54
C ASP A 3 -33.63 2.04 5.94
N GLU A 4 -33.53 3.34 6.27
CA GLU A 4 -32.29 3.96 6.76
C GLU A 4 -31.86 3.37 8.11
N HIS A 5 -32.81 3.19 9.05
CA HIS A 5 -32.53 2.56 10.34
C HIS A 5 -32.08 1.12 10.17
N GLN A 6 -32.73 0.35 9.30
CA GLN A 6 -32.35 -1.02 9.02
C GLN A 6 -30.97 -1.12 8.36
N PHE A 7 -30.64 -0.19 7.46
CA PHE A 7 -29.30 -0.11 6.85
C PHE A 7 -28.22 0.15 7.90
N ILE A 8 -28.44 1.11 8.80
CA ILE A 8 -27.50 1.43 9.88
C ILE A 8 -27.34 0.25 10.85
N GLU A 9 -28.44 -0.40 11.22
CA GLU A 9 -28.41 -1.57 12.11
C GLU A 9 -27.64 -2.74 11.48
N ASN A 10 -27.86 -3.01 10.19
CA ASN A 10 -27.10 -4.02 9.45
C ASN A 10 -25.61 -3.68 9.37
N GLY A 11 -25.28 -2.40 9.15
CA GLY A 11 -23.89 -1.93 9.12
C GLY A 11 -23.20 -2.07 10.48
N LEU A 12 -23.89 -1.71 11.56
CA LEU A 12 -23.40 -1.87 12.93
C LEU A 12 -23.16 -3.36 13.24
N GLN A 13 -24.12 -4.22 12.90
CA GLN A 13 -24.00 -5.66 13.10
C GLN A 13 -22.79 -6.22 12.33
N ARG A 14 -22.60 -5.82 11.07
CA ARG A 14 -21.43 -6.23 10.26
C ARG A 14 -20.11 -5.80 10.90
N SER A 15 -20.02 -4.54 11.35
CA SER A 15 -18.80 -4.01 11.98
C SER A 15 -18.45 -4.72 13.28
N GLN A 16 -19.45 -5.02 14.11
CA GLN A 16 -19.24 -5.76 15.36
C GLN A 16 -18.81 -7.21 15.12
N ILE A 17 -19.33 -7.83 14.06
CA ILE A 17 -18.91 -9.17 13.67
C ILE A 17 -17.47 -9.12 13.15
N ASP A 18 -17.09 -8.14 12.32
CA ASP A 18 -15.71 -7.97 11.82
C ASP A 18 -14.70 -7.86 12.99
N GLU A 19 -14.96 -6.98 13.96
CA GLU A 19 -14.12 -6.79 15.17
C GLU A 19 -14.01 -8.10 15.99
N PHE A 20 -15.11 -8.82 16.16
CA PHE A 20 -15.11 -10.10 16.88
C PHE A 20 -14.23 -11.16 16.21
N PHE A 21 -14.27 -11.22 14.88
CA PHE A 21 -13.45 -12.17 14.12
C PHE A 21 -11.98 -11.79 14.10
N GLU A 22 -11.65 -10.50 14.04
CA GLU A 22 -10.28 -10.00 14.17
C GLU A 22 -9.66 -10.43 15.52
N GLU A 23 -10.39 -10.27 16.63
CA GLU A 23 -9.93 -10.66 17.96
C GLU A 23 -9.76 -12.18 18.14
N GLU A 24 -10.76 -13.00 17.74
CA GLU A 24 -10.70 -14.45 17.94
C GLU A 24 -9.80 -15.16 16.91
N LEU A 25 -9.69 -14.65 15.68
CA LEU A 25 -8.95 -15.27 14.58
C LEU A 25 -7.58 -14.65 14.28
N GLY A 26 -7.09 -13.69 15.08
CA GLY A 26 -5.77 -13.08 14.86
C GLY A 26 -4.60 -14.08 14.76
N ARG A 27 -4.72 -15.28 15.33
CA ARG A 27 -3.71 -16.36 15.19
C ARG A 27 -3.74 -17.07 13.83
N ALA A 28 -4.90 -17.09 13.18
CA ALA A 28 -5.10 -17.75 11.89
C ALA A 28 -4.74 -16.83 10.70
N GLY A 29 -4.60 -15.53 10.94
CA GLY A 29 -4.36 -14.51 9.91
C GLY A 29 -5.67 -14.16 9.22
N TYR A 30 -6.43 -13.25 9.81
CA TYR A 30 -7.74 -12.82 9.31
C TYR A 30 -7.56 -11.77 8.20
N GLY A 31 -8.11 -12.02 7.01
CA GLY A 31 -7.99 -11.13 5.85
C GLY A 31 -9.24 -10.32 5.55
N GLY A 32 -10.35 -10.61 6.22
CA GLY A 32 -11.64 -9.96 6.01
C GLY A 32 -12.79 -10.94 5.87
N MET A 33 -13.98 -10.38 5.69
CA MET A 33 -15.23 -11.11 5.66
C MET A 33 -16.25 -10.48 4.73
N GLU A 34 -17.04 -11.36 4.12
CA GLU A 34 -18.22 -11.01 3.36
C GLU A 34 -19.44 -11.65 4.03
N VAL A 35 -20.46 -10.83 4.27
CA VAL A 35 -21.71 -11.26 4.90
C VAL A 35 -22.83 -11.18 3.87
N ALA A 36 -23.46 -12.31 3.57
CA ALA A 36 -24.62 -12.41 2.70
C ALA A 36 -25.83 -12.92 3.50
N LYS A 37 -26.88 -12.09 3.60
CA LYS A 37 -28.13 -12.50 4.25
C LYS A 37 -28.98 -13.28 3.26
N THR A 38 -29.23 -14.57 3.53
CA THR A 38 -30.12 -15.41 2.73
C THR A 38 -31.44 -15.64 3.49
N PRO A 39 -32.54 -16.00 2.81
CA PRO A 39 -33.80 -16.34 3.49
C PRO A 39 -33.70 -17.55 4.43
N MET A 40 -32.65 -18.38 4.29
CA MET A 40 -32.44 -19.58 5.11
C MET A 40 -31.48 -19.34 6.28
N GLY A 41 -30.81 -18.20 6.33
CA GLY A 41 -29.81 -17.87 7.36
C GLY A 41 -28.76 -16.88 6.86
N THR A 42 -27.85 -16.51 7.75
CA THR A 42 -26.74 -15.60 7.40
C THR A 42 -25.52 -16.39 6.94
N GLN A 43 -25.12 -16.23 5.68
CA GLN A 43 -23.90 -16.82 5.15
C GLN A 43 -22.73 -15.85 5.35
N ILE A 44 -21.67 -16.33 6.00
CA ILE A 44 -20.46 -15.56 6.29
C ILE A 44 -19.31 -16.25 5.59
N VAL A 45 -18.69 -15.56 4.64
CA VAL A 45 -17.47 -16.02 3.96
C VAL A 45 -16.29 -15.33 4.62
N LEU A 46 -15.43 -16.11 5.28
CA LEU A 46 -14.22 -15.65 5.93
C LEU A 46 -13.01 -15.90 5.04
N LYS A 47 -12.18 -14.88 4.85
CA LYS A 47 -10.89 -14.99 4.16
C LYS A 47 -9.78 -15.10 5.20
N ALA A 48 -8.98 -16.18 5.13
CA ALA A 48 -7.90 -16.40 6.09
C ALA A 48 -6.64 -16.97 5.44
N GLU A 49 -5.47 -16.65 5.99
CA GLU A 49 -4.18 -17.24 5.57
C GLU A 49 -4.13 -18.74 5.87
N LYS A 50 -4.65 -19.16 7.04
CA LYS A 50 -4.58 -20.55 7.49
C LYS A 50 -5.96 -21.09 7.88
N PRO A 51 -6.75 -21.57 6.89
CA PRO A 51 -8.11 -22.09 7.12
C PRO A 51 -8.17 -23.20 8.19
N GLY A 52 -7.15 -24.06 8.24
CA GLY A 52 -7.08 -25.14 9.22
C GLY A 52 -7.07 -24.66 10.68
N MET A 53 -6.49 -23.48 10.96
CA MET A 53 -6.53 -22.90 12.30
C MET A 53 -7.89 -22.28 12.64
N VAL A 54 -8.60 -21.73 11.64
CA VAL A 54 -9.98 -21.22 11.82
C VAL A 54 -10.93 -22.36 12.17
N ILE A 55 -10.85 -23.50 11.45
CA ILE A 55 -11.67 -24.68 11.69
C ILE A 55 -11.34 -25.31 13.05
N GLY A 56 -10.05 -25.43 13.36
CA GLY A 56 -9.55 -26.05 14.58
C GLY A 56 -9.62 -27.59 14.55
N LYS A 57 -9.16 -28.23 15.63
CA LYS A 57 -9.08 -29.69 15.72
C LYS A 57 -10.49 -30.31 15.66
N GLY A 58 -10.79 -31.03 14.59
CA GLY A 58 -12.10 -31.66 14.37
C GLY A 58 -13.26 -30.67 14.23
N GLY A 59 -13.00 -29.40 13.89
CA GLY A 59 -14.05 -28.37 13.78
C GLY A 59 -14.55 -27.84 15.12
N GLU A 60 -13.76 -27.96 16.20
CA GLU A 60 -14.12 -27.41 17.52
C GLU A 60 -14.17 -25.88 17.51
N ASN A 61 -13.19 -25.22 16.88
CA ASN A 61 -13.07 -23.78 16.91
C ASN A 61 -14.20 -23.10 16.10
N ILE A 62 -14.47 -23.59 14.89
CA ILE A 62 -15.58 -23.07 14.08
C ILE A 62 -16.94 -23.25 14.77
N ARG A 63 -17.15 -24.37 15.50
CA ARG A 63 -18.37 -24.58 16.30
C ARG A 63 -18.47 -23.59 17.45
N LYS A 64 -17.38 -23.35 18.18
CA LYS A 64 -17.30 -22.34 19.25
C LYS A 64 -17.65 -20.94 18.70
N VAL A 65 -17.05 -20.57 17.56
CA VAL A 65 -17.29 -19.28 16.92
C VAL A 65 -18.75 -19.16 16.45
N THR A 66 -19.30 -20.20 15.83
CA THR A 66 -20.71 -20.24 15.40
C THR A 66 -21.67 -20.02 16.58
N THR A 67 -21.47 -20.73 17.69
CA THR A 67 -22.29 -20.55 18.91
C THR A 67 -22.12 -19.14 19.49
N ALA A 68 -20.90 -18.59 19.49
CA ALA A 68 -20.67 -17.23 19.96
C ALA A 68 -21.39 -16.18 19.09
N LEU A 69 -21.50 -16.41 17.78
CA LEU A 69 -22.23 -15.52 16.88
C LEU A 69 -23.74 -15.57 17.12
N GLU A 70 -24.31 -16.76 17.34
CA GLU A 70 -25.72 -16.95 17.70
C GLU A 70 -26.04 -16.23 19.03
N GLU A 71 -25.22 -16.43 20.06
CA GLU A 71 -25.47 -15.88 21.40
C GLU A 71 -25.25 -14.36 21.49
N LYS A 72 -24.18 -13.84 20.88
CA LYS A 72 -23.81 -12.42 21.00
C LYS A 72 -24.56 -11.53 20.01
N PHE A 73 -24.70 -11.98 18.76
CA PHE A 73 -25.23 -11.15 17.67
C PHE A 73 -26.63 -11.56 17.22
N ASN A 74 -27.24 -12.58 17.86
CA ASN A 74 -28.59 -13.08 17.58
C ASN A 74 -28.81 -13.36 16.08
N LEU A 75 -27.79 -13.93 15.42
CA LEU A 75 -27.89 -14.32 14.02
C LEU A 75 -28.78 -15.56 13.90
N GLU A 76 -29.68 -15.53 12.91
CA GLU A 76 -30.49 -16.69 12.54
C GLU A 76 -29.62 -17.65 11.72
N ASP A 77 -29.34 -18.83 12.29
CA ASP A 77 -28.61 -19.96 11.69
C ASP A 77 -27.36 -19.53 10.88
N PRO A 78 -26.30 -19.01 11.53
CA PRO A 78 -25.11 -18.54 10.83
C PRO A 78 -24.34 -19.71 10.18
N GLN A 79 -24.11 -19.61 8.87
CA GLN A 79 -23.29 -20.55 8.11
C GLN A 79 -21.95 -19.90 7.79
N ILE A 80 -20.88 -20.46 8.34
CA ILE A 80 -19.51 -19.96 8.13
C ILE A 80 -18.83 -20.80 7.06
N ASP A 81 -18.41 -20.16 5.97
CA ASP A 81 -17.54 -20.70 4.95
C ASP A 81 -16.15 -20.06 5.06
N VAL A 82 -15.09 -20.86 4.94
CA VAL A 82 -13.71 -20.38 5.11
C VAL A 82 -12.97 -20.56 3.80
N GLN A 83 -12.59 -19.44 3.20
CA GLN A 83 -11.81 -19.37 1.98
C GLN A 83 -10.35 -19.01 2.30
N GLU A 84 -9.43 -19.63 1.59
CA GLU A 84 -8.01 -19.30 1.64
C GLU A 84 -7.76 -18.03 0.81
N VAL A 85 -6.91 -17.14 1.32
CA VAL A 85 -6.42 -15.99 0.56
C VAL A 85 -5.32 -16.48 -0.38
N ASP A 86 -5.46 -16.21 -1.69
CA ASP A 86 -4.48 -16.64 -2.70
C ASP A 86 -3.06 -16.14 -2.38
N GLU A 87 -2.94 -14.83 -2.13
CA GLU A 87 -1.67 -14.16 -1.82
C GLU A 87 -1.80 -13.39 -0.49
N PRO A 88 -1.47 -14.03 0.66
CA PRO A 88 -1.65 -13.41 1.98
C PRO A 88 -0.67 -12.27 2.26
N ASP A 89 0.35 -12.11 1.42
CA ASP A 89 1.36 -11.06 1.50
C ASP A 89 0.91 -9.75 0.83
N LEU A 90 -0.15 -9.79 0.01
CA LEU A 90 -0.77 -8.60 -0.58
C LEU A 90 -1.92 -8.02 0.25
N ASN A 91 -2.40 -8.75 1.27
CA ASN A 91 -3.45 -8.30 2.17
C ASN A 91 -2.85 -7.56 3.38
N ALA A 92 -3.13 -6.27 3.50
CA ALA A 92 -2.49 -5.42 4.49
C ALA A 92 -2.83 -5.79 5.93
N ARG A 93 -4.06 -6.28 6.20
CA ARG A 93 -4.49 -6.70 7.56
C ARG A 93 -3.72 -7.93 8.04
N ILE A 94 -3.62 -8.96 7.20
CA ILE A 94 -2.87 -10.19 7.53
C ILE A 94 -1.40 -9.85 7.79
N VAL A 95 -0.81 -8.98 6.96
CA VAL A 95 0.59 -8.58 7.11
C VAL A 95 0.82 -7.77 8.39
N ALA A 96 -0.10 -6.85 8.74
CA ALA A 96 -0.03 -6.08 9.97
C ALA A 96 -0.08 -6.98 11.21
N ASP A 97 -1.02 -7.93 11.25
CA ASP A 97 -1.12 -8.94 12.32
C ASP A 97 0.12 -9.81 12.41
N ARG A 98 0.66 -10.25 11.26
CA ARG A 98 1.87 -11.08 11.24
C ARG A 98 3.08 -10.32 11.78
N LEU A 99 3.23 -9.06 11.41
CA LEU A 99 4.31 -8.20 11.91
C LEU A 99 4.13 -7.92 13.40
N ALA A 100 2.91 -7.65 13.86
CA ALA A 100 2.61 -7.49 15.29
C ALA A 100 3.00 -8.75 16.09
N ASN A 101 2.59 -9.93 15.61
CA ASN A 101 2.96 -11.22 16.20
C ASN A 101 4.48 -11.45 16.20
N ALA A 102 5.21 -11.02 15.17
CA ALA A 102 6.67 -11.14 15.11
C ALA A 102 7.36 -10.25 16.16
N LEU A 103 6.87 -9.03 16.32
CA LEU A 103 7.32 -8.10 17.35
C LEU A 103 7.05 -8.67 18.75
N GLU A 104 5.86 -9.23 19.00
CA GLU A 104 5.53 -9.88 20.29
C GLU A 104 6.43 -11.07 20.63
N ARG A 105 6.87 -11.81 19.61
CA ARG A 105 7.87 -12.89 19.76
C ARG A 105 9.29 -12.39 20.06
N GLY A 106 9.52 -11.08 20.01
CA GLY A 106 10.80 -10.47 20.34
C GLY A 106 11.74 -10.29 19.16
N TRP A 107 11.24 -10.31 17.92
CA TRP A 107 12.06 -9.96 16.76
C TRP A 107 12.46 -8.48 16.81
N TYR A 108 13.69 -8.18 16.43
CA TYR A 108 14.15 -6.79 16.35
C TYR A 108 13.40 -6.02 15.27
N PHE A 109 12.85 -4.86 15.61
CA PHE A 109 11.88 -4.13 14.79
C PHE A 109 12.39 -3.78 13.38
N ARG A 110 13.68 -3.42 13.22
CA ARG A 110 14.24 -3.14 11.87
C ARG A 110 14.29 -4.40 11.02
N LYS A 111 14.73 -5.51 11.60
CA LYS A 111 14.78 -6.79 10.90
C LYS A 111 13.37 -7.23 10.50
N ALA A 112 12.42 -7.16 11.43
CA ALA A 112 11.03 -7.49 11.16
C ALA A 112 10.42 -6.58 10.07
N GLY A 113 10.66 -5.27 10.12
CA GLY A 113 10.18 -4.32 9.12
C GLY A 113 10.75 -4.57 7.72
N HIS A 114 12.08 -4.67 7.58
CA HIS A 114 12.72 -4.93 6.28
C HIS A 114 12.31 -6.28 5.70
N THR A 115 12.38 -7.37 6.48
CA THR A 115 11.95 -8.69 6.01
C THR A 115 10.49 -8.71 5.56
N THR A 116 9.62 -7.95 6.23
CA THR A 116 8.20 -7.89 5.85
C THR A 116 8.02 -7.11 4.55
N ILE A 117 8.67 -5.95 4.38
CA ILE A 117 8.58 -5.18 3.13
C ILE A 117 9.16 -5.92 1.95
N ASP A 118 10.34 -6.53 2.12
CA ASP A 118 10.97 -7.28 1.03
C ASP A 118 10.03 -8.39 0.55
N ARG A 119 9.35 -9.08 1.48
CA ARG A 119 8.36 -10.12 1.16
C ARG A 119 7.11 -9.58 0.44
N ILE A 120 6.61 -8.40 0.81
CA ILE A 120 5.48 -7.75 0.12
C ILE A 120 5.89 -7.40 -1.32
N MET A 121 7.09 -6.84 -1.51
CA MET A 121 7.61 -6.49 -2.84
C MET A 121 7.88 -7.75 -3.69
N GLU A 122 8.40 -8.83 -3.09
CA GLU A 122 8.58 -10.13 -3.76
C GLU A 122 7.26 -10.74 -4.24
N SER A 123 6.16 -10.45 -3.54
CA SER A 123 4.81 -10.87 -3.92
C SER A 123 4.21 -10.04 -5.06
N GLY A 124 4.95 -9.06 -5.58
CA GLY A 124 4.57 -8.27 -6.76
C GLY A 124 3.84 -6.97 -6.45
N ALA A 125 3.78 -6.51 -5.20
CA ALA A 125 3.19 -5.20 -4.90
C ALA A 125 3.91 -4.06 -5.66
N LEU A 126 3.16 -3.08 -6.15
CA LEU A 126 3.74 -1.87 -6.77
C LEU A 126 4.49 -1.02 -5.74
N GLY A 127 4.01 -1.04 -4.49
CA GLY A 127 4.72 -0.49 -3.35
C GLY A 127 4.06 -0.80 -2.03
N ALA A 128 4.83 -0.58 -0.96
CA ALA A 128 4.42 -0.83 0.40
C ALA A 128 5.04 0.19 1.36
N GLU A 129 4.27 0.59 2.36
CA GLU A 129 4.72 1.40 3.49
C GLU A 129 4.34 0.70 4.79
N ILE A 130 5.30 0.56 5.70
CA ILE A 130 5.08 0.08 7.06
C ILE A 130 5.49 1.18 8.04
N VAL A 131 4.57 1.55 8.92
CA VAL A 131 4.79 2.53 9.99
C VAL A 131 4.67 1.84 11.34
N LEU A 132 5.77 1.81 12.10
CA LEU A 132 5.79 1.35 13.48
C LEU A 132 5.78 2.54 14.42
N SER A 133 4.73 2.68 15.23
CA SER A 133 4.59 3.77 16.19
C SER A 133 4.50 3.25 17.62
N GLY A 134 5.33 3.78 18.52
CA GLY A 134 5.27 3.39 19.93
C GLY A 134 6.64 3.32 20.59
N LYS A 135 6.74 2.53 21.67
CA LYS A 135 7.99 2.37 22.44
C LYS A 135 8.86 1.26 21.85
N VAL A 136 9.47 1.57 20.71
CA VAL A 136 10.18 0.59 19.89
C VAL A 136 11.54 0.18 20.48
N THR A 137 12.34 1.15 20.94
CA THR A 137 13.72 0.90 21.42
C THR A 137 13.92 1.25 22.91
N GLY A 138 13.04 2.06 23.51
CA GLY A 138 13.22 2.56 24.87
C GLY A 138 11.95 3.18 25.45
N ALA A 139 12.09 3.94 26.53
CA ALA A 139 10.96 4.50 27.26
C ALA A 139 10.20 5.61 26.48
N ARG A 140 10.88 6.31 25.57
CA ARG A 140 10.30 7.36 24.71
C ARG A 140 9.73 6.74 23.44
N SER A 141 8.53 7.17 23.06
CA SER A 141 7.93 6.75 21.80
C SER A 141 8.69 7.31 20.59
N ARG A 142 8.76 6.51 19.54
CA ARG A 142 9.32 6.85 18.22
C ARG A 142 8.38 6.32 17.15
N VAL A 143 8.48 6.91 15.96
CA VAL A 143 7.82 6.43 14.75
C VAL A 143 8.92 6.07 13.77
N GLU A 144 8.97 4.81 13.38
CA GLU A 144 9.87 4.31 12.34
C GLU A 144 9.05 4.01 11.11
N LYS A 145 9.46 4.52 9.95
CA LYS A 145 8.82 4.24 8.68
C LYS A 145 9.76 3.41 7.81
N PHE A 146 9.20 2.41 7.16
CA PHE A 146 9.89 1.64 6.14
C PHE A 146 9.03 1.70 4.88
N ASN A 147 9.61 2.14 3.78
CA ASN A 147 8.91 2.31 2.50
C ASN A 147 9.71 1.65 1.37
N ARG A 148 9.00 1.07 0.40
CA ARG A 148 9.56 0.62 -0.88
C ARG A 148 8.53 0.74 -1.99
N GLY A 149 9.02 0.91 -3.21
CA GLY A 149 8.18 1.03 -4.40
C GLY A 149 7.39 2.34 -4.40
N TYR A 150 6.19 2.27 -4.94
CA TYR A 150 5.32 3.41 -5.15
C TYR A 150 4.13 3.43 -4.19
N ILE A 151 3.84 4.59 -3.58
CA ILE A 151 2.66 4.76 -2.72
C ILE A 151 1.97 6.10 -2.98
N LYS A 152 0.64 6.07 -3.13
CA LYS A 152 -0.22 7.26 -3.20
C LYS A 152 -0.70 7.60 -1.80
N HIS A 153 -0.67 8.90 -1.46
CA HIS A 153 -1.13 9.40 -0.17
C HIS A 153 -2.38 10.28 -0.25
N ASN A 154 -2.75 10.77 -1.45
CA ASN A 154 -3.78 11.79 -1.63
C ASN A 154 -4.80 11.37 -2.69
N GLY A 155 -6.03 11.88 -2.55
CA GLY A 155 -7.11 11.73 -3.52
C GLY A 155 -7.89 10.42 -3.38
N GLU A 156 -8.91 10.25 -4.23
CA GLU A 156 -9.73 9.03 -4.34
C GLU A 156 -8.90 7.76 -4.59
N PRO A 157 -7.82 7.77 -5.41
CA PRO A 157 -6.97 6.61 -5.57
C PRO A 157 -6.34 6.12 -4.26
N ALA A 158 -6.10 7.01 -3.30
CA ALA A 158 -5.53 6.61 -2.02
C ALA A 158 -6.54 5.87 -1.12
N GLU A 159 -7.84 6.06 -1.33
CA GLU A 159 -8.90 5.40 -0.56
C GLU A 159 -9.36 4.09 -1.23
N GLU A 160 -9.38 4.04 -2.56
CA GLU A 160 -9.89 2.88 -3.30
C GLU A 160 -8.82 1.83 -3.62
N ILE A 161 -7.60 2.27 -3.94
CA ILE A 161 -6.54 1.38 -4.47
C ILE A 161 -5.61 0.89 -3.35
N VAL A 162 -5.31 1.75 -2.38
CA VAL A 162 -4.36 1.43 -1.31
C VAL A 162 -5.08 0.58 -0.25
N ASP A 163 -4.63 -0.66 -0.07
CA ASP A 163 -5.09 -1.50 1.03
C ASP A 163 -4.36 -1.09 2.33
N GLU A 164 -5.12 -0.74 3.36
CA GLU A 164 -4.59 -0.34 4.68
C GLU A 164 -4.98 -1.35 5.76
N GLY A 165 -3.97 -1.79 6.52
CA GLY A 165 -4.12 -2.67 7.67
C GLY A 165 -3.46 -2.08 8.91
N GLN A 166 -4.09 -2.25 10.06
CA GLN A 166 -3.54 -1.83 11.35
C GLN A 166 -3.49 -3.04 12.28
N GLY A 167 -2.41 -3.16 13.03
CA GLY A 167 -2.17 -4.23 13.99
C GLY A 167 -1.56 -3.67 15.28
N VAL A 168 -1.82 -4.36 16.38
CA VAL A 168 -1.41 -3.91 17.72
C VAL A 168 -0.52 -4.96 18.36
N ALA A 169 0.75 -4.63 18.59
CA ALA A 169 1.68 -5.51 19.28
C ALA A 169 1.79 -5.15 20.76
N VAL A 170 1.46 -6.09 21.64
CA VAL A 170 1.52 -5.91 23.10
C VAL A 170 2.85 -6.39 23.65
N MET A 171 3.73 -5.45 23.99
CA MET A 171 5.03 -5.73 24.61
C MET A 171 5.06 -5.40 26.10
N LYS A 172 6.12 -5.84 26.79
CA LYS A 172 6.33 -5.57 28.22
C LYS A 172 6.39 -4.08 28.57
N LEU A 173 6.94 -3.24 27.70
CA LEU A 173 7.11 -1.79 27.93
C LEU A 173 5.85 -0.97 27.57
N GLY A 174 4.88 -1.59 26.90
CA GLY A 174 3.69 -0.98 26.37
C GLY A 174 3.34 -1.54 24.99
N THR A 175 2.49 -0.80 24.29
CA THR A 175 1.97 -1.21 22.98
C THR A 175 2.72 -0.52 21.84
N ILE A 176 2.91 -1.24 20.73
CA ILE A 176 3.40 -0.70 19.46
C ILE A 176 2.28 -0.86 18.43
N GLY A 177 1.91 0.23 17.77
CA GLY A 177 1.02 0.23 16.63
C GLY A 177 1.78 -0.06 15.35
N VAL A 178 1.24 -0.97 14.55
CA VAL A 178 1.76 -1.36 13.23
C VAL A 178 0.73 -0.92 12.21
N THR A 179 1.09 -0.01 11.32
CA THR A 179 0.26 0.37 10.16
C THR A 179 0.96 -0.10 8.91
N VAL A 180 0.24 -0.81 8.04
CA VAL A 180 0.75 -1.34 6.77
C VAL A 180 -0.14 -0.81 5.66
N LYS A 181 0.47 -0.28 4.61
CA LYS A 181 -0.19 0.17 3.38
C LYS A 181 0.42 -0.54 2.21
N ILE A 182 -0.40 -1.11 1.33
CA ILE A 182 0.05 -1.89 0.17
C ILE A 182 -0.71 -1.41 -1.06
N ILE A 183 0.01 -1.24 -2.17
CA ILE A 183 -0.62 -1.07 -3.48
C ILE A 183 -0.51 -2.41 -4.24
N PRO A 184 -1.63 -3.01 -4.65
CA PRO A 184 -1.62 -4.29 -5.36
C PRO A 184 -0.98 -4.16 -6.75
N PRO A 185 -0.47 -5.27 -7.33
CA PRO A 185 0.22 -5.29 -8.63
C PRO A 185 -0.60 -4.71 -9.80
N ASN A 186 -1.90 -4.98 -9.82
CA ASN A 186 -2.78 -4.67 -10.95
C ASN A 186 -3.56 -3.36 -10.76
N ALA A 187 -3.06 -2.46 -9.91
CA ALA A 187 -3.67 -1.17 -9.68
C ALA A 187 -3.42 -0.23 -10.85
N GLU A 188 -4.47 0.12 -11.60
CA GLU A 188 -4.43 1.16 -12.62
C GLU A 188 -4.55 2.53 -11.93
N LEU A 189 -3.52 3.35 -12.06
CA LEU A 189 -3.53 4.70 -11.54
C LEU A 189 -4.05 5.66 -12.61
N PRO A 190 -4.77 6.74 -12.24
CA PRO A 190 -5.31 7.69 -13.22
C PRO A 190 -4.21 8.44 -13.99
N ASP A 191 -2.98 8.45 -13.49
CA ASP A 191 -1.80 9.00 -14.15
C ASP A 191 -1.06 8.00 -15.06
N ASP A 192 -1.44 6.72 -15.05
CA ASP A 192 -0.84 5.69 -15.90
C ASP A 192 -1.65 5.55 -17.21
N PHE A 193 -1.17 6.20 -18.28
CA PHE A 193 -1.78 6.11 -19.61
C PHE A 193 -0.81 5.45 -20.60
N GLN A 194 -1.34 4.51 -21.39
CA GLN A 194 -0.57 3.82 -22.42
C GLN A 194 -0.77 4.52 -23.76
N ILE A 195 0.31 5.06 -24.33
CA ILE A 195 0.30 5.60 -25.69
C ILE A 195 0.56 4.45 -26.65
N HIS A 196 -0.42 4.11 -27.48
CA HIS A 196 -0.23 3.16 -28.58
C HIS A 196 0.12 3.90 -29.87
N GLU A 197 1.30 3.62 -30.44
CA GLU A 197 1.82 4.35 -31.61
C GLU A 197 1.29 3.82 -32.96
N ASP A 198 0.75 2.60 -33.01
CA ASP A 198 0.40 1.89 -34.25
C ASP A 198 -1.12 1.59 -34.40
N MET A 199 -1.98 2.31 -33.67
CA MET A 199 -3.43 2.07 -33.75
C MET A 199 -4.09 3.01 -34.78
N ASP A 200 -4.74 2.43 -35.79
CA ASP A 200 -5.52 3.21 -36.76
C ASP A 200 -6.67 3.93 -36.02
N PRO A 201 -6.83 5.26 -36.19
CA PRO A 201 -7.77 6.07 -35.41
C PRO A 201 -9.25 5.69 -35.59
N GLU A 202 -9.58 4.84 -36.57
CA GLU A 202 -10.93 4.35 -36.82
C GLU A 202 -11.37 3.25 -35.83
N GLU A 203 -10.46 2.55 -35.15
CA GLU A 203 -10.81 1.46 -34.20
C GLU A 203 -11.06 1.96 -32.75
N LEU A 204 -10.77 3.23 -32.47
CA LEU A 204 -10.71 3.78 -31.11
C LEU A 204 -11.87 4.73 -30.77
N VAL A 205 -12.82 4.94 -31.69
CA VAL A 205 -14.04 5.70 -31.37
C VAL A 205 -14.90 4.82 -30.46
N PRO A 206 -15.11 5.18 -29.18
CA PRO A 206 -16.07 4.48 -28.35
C PRO A 206 -17.46 4.67 -28.99
N ASP A 207 -18.26 3.61 -29.10
CA ASP A 207 -19.66 3.65 -29.59
C ASP A 207 -20.51 4.76 -28.92
N ALA A 208 -20.08 5.28 -27.77
CA ALA A 208 -20.72 6.36 -27.01
C ALA A 208 -20.52 7.78 -27.62
N VAL A 209 -19.53 7.99 -28.48
CA VAL A 209 -19.29 9.29 -29.14
C VAL A 209 -20.16 9.41 -30.40
N GLU A 210 -20.34 8.31 -31.14
CA GLU A 210 -21.26 8.26 -32.29
C GLU A 210 -22.72 8.53 -31.89
N ALA A 211 -23.13 8.11 -30.68
CA ALA A 211 -24.47 8.35 -30.17
C ALA A 211 -24.75 9.84 -29.84
N ASN A 212 -23.73 10.59 -29.41
CA ASN A 212 -23.89 12.02 -29.09
C ASN A 212 -23.73 12.93 -30.32
N GLU A 213 -22.93 12.53 -31.32
CA GLU A 213 -22.82 13.28 -32.59
C GLU A 213 -24.06 13.13 -33.47
N ALA A 214 -24.82 12.02 -33.37
CA ALA A 214 -26.05 11.84 -34.11
C ALA A 214 -27.18 12.78 -33.63
N GLU A 215 -27.30 13.06 -32.33
CA GLU A 215 -28.36 13.91 -31.78
C GLU A 215 -28.04 15.42 -31.89
N GLY A 216 -26.77 15.81 -31.90
CA GLY A 216 -26.37 17.24 -31.93
C GLY A 216 -26.35 17.91 -33.30
N VAL A 217 -26.26 17.13 -34.39
CA VAL A 217 -26.10 17.69 -35.75
C VAL A 217 -27.43 17.87 -36.48
N GLU A 218 -28.47 17.08 -36.17
CA GLU A 218 -29.80 17.27 -36.77
C GLU A 218 -30.54 18.50 -36.21
N GLU A 219 -30.39 18.83 -34.92
CA GLU A 219 -31.05 20.01 -34.31
C GLU A 219 -30.51 21.35 -34.84
N LEU A 220 -29.23 21.41 -35.24
CA LEU A 220 -28.61 22.61 -35.81
C LEU A 220 -28.93 22.82 -37.30
N LEU A 221 -29.45 21.81 -38.00
CA LEU A 221 -29.82 21.89 -39.41
C LEU A 221 -31.33 22.13 -39.65
N GLU A 222 -32.18 21.97 -38.63
CA GLU A 222 -33.63 22.25 -38.72
C GLU A 222 -34.01 23.71 -38.40
N GLY A 223 -33.05 24.54 -37.99
CA GLY A 223 -33.25 25.96 -37.68
C GLY A 223 -33.06 26.91 -38.86
N GLU A 224 -33.83 26.75 -39.95
CA GLU A 224 -34.00 27.83 -40.93
C GLU A 224 -34.93 28.93 -40.36
N PRO A 225 -34.57 30.22 -40.43
CA PRO A 225 -35.56 31.28 -40.60
C PRO A 225 -35.55 31.80 -42.04
N GLU A 226 -36.72 31.70 -42.67
CA GLU A 226 -37.11 32.33 -43.94
C GLU A 226 -36.89 33.86 -43.97
N GLU A 227 -36.75 34.34 -45.21
CA GLU A 227 -36.47 35.67 -45.73
C GLU A 227 -37.31 36.85 -45.19
N ALA A 228 -36.71 38.06 -45.19
CA ALA A 228 -37.24 39.20 -45.96
C ALA A 228 -36.24 40.39 -46.02
N GLU A 229 -35.99 40.83 -47.25
CA GLU A 229 -35.10 41.90 -47.72
C GLU A 229 -35.51 43.32 -47.30
N ALA A 230 -34.53 44.26 -47.27
CA ALA A 230 -34.42 45.35 -48.27
C ALA A 230 -33.42 46.48 -47.88
N THR A 231 -32.33 46.61 -48.66
CA THR A 231 -31.82 47.84 -49.35
C THR A 231 -31.41 49.09 -48.51
N GLU A 232 -30.33 49.87 -48.75
CA GLU A 232 -29.36 50.08 -49.84
C GLU A 232 -28.00 50.59 -49.29
N GLU A 233 -26.92 50.24 -50.02
CA GLU A 233 -25.71 51.01 -50.42
C GLU A 233 -24.95 51.87 -49.38
N GLY A 234 -23.61 51.90 -49.30
CA GLY A 234 -22.54 51.33 -50.12
C GLY A 234 -21.20 52.05 -49.82
N ALA A 235 -20.10 51.28 -49.95
CA ALA A 235 -18.71 51.66 -50.25
C ALA A 235 -17.81 52.48 -49.29
N GLU A 236 -16.52 52.10 -49.37
CA GLU A 236 -15.26 52.73 -48.90
C GLU A 236 -14.74 52.20 -47.54
N ALA A 237 -13.76 51.28 -47.50
CA ALA A 237 -12.32 51.38 -47.81
C ALA A 237 -11.46 51.86 -46.63
N ALA A 238 -10.53 50.97 -46.24
CA ALA A 238 -9.23 51.19 -45.58
C ALA A 238 -9.17 51.48 -44.07
N GLU A 239 -8.10 50.89 -43.50
CA GLU A 239 -7.47 51.09 -42.17
C GLU A 239 -8.09 50.30 -41.00
N ASP A 240 -7.44 49.21 -40.58
CA ASP A 240 -6.75 49.20 -39.28
C ASP A 240 -5.76 48.01 -39.14
N GLU A 241 -4.75 48.23 -38.30
CA GLU A 241 -3.40 47.65 -38.28
C GLU A 241 -3.29 46.16 -37.91
N ALA A 242 -2.32 45.48 -38.54
CA ALA A 242 -1.68 44.31 -37.97
C ALA A 242 -0.66 44.77 -36.92
N VAL A 243 -0.84 44.35 -35.66
CA VAL A 243 0.14 44.50 -34.59
C VAL A 243 0.69 43.12 -34.26
N GLU A 244 1.95 42.89 -34.61
CA GLU A 244 2.76 41.79 -34.08
C GLU A 244 3.17 42.14 -32.63
N PRO A 245 3.13 41.20 -31.67
CA PRO A 245 3.82 41.43 -30.41
C PRO A 245 5.31 41.09 -30.57
N GLU A 246 6.15 42.13 -30.63
CA GLU A 246 7.58 42.02 -30.33
C GLU A 246 7.72 41.67 -28.84
N VAL A 247 8.24 40.48 -28.55
CA VAL A 247 8.67 40.08 -27.21
C VAL A 247 10.17 40.36 -27.14
N ASP A 248 10.55 41.32 -26.29
CA ASP A 248 11.95 41.69 -26.03
C ASP A 248 12.71 40.49 -25.45
N GLU A 249 13.67 39.97 -26.21
CA GLU A 249 14.56 38.87 -25.81
C GLU A 249 15.47 39.24 -24.62
N GLU A 250 15.65 40.53 -24.33
CA GLU A 250 16.53 41.04 -23.27
C GLU A 250 15.97 40.78 -21.85
N VAL A 251 14.64 40.66 -21.68
CA VAL A 251 14.00 40.39 -20.37
C VAL A 251 14.06 38.90 -20.00
N VAL A 252 14.28 38.00 -20.98
CA VAL A 252 14.35 36.56 -20.73
C VAL A 252 15.76 36.13 -20.33
N GLU A 253 16.81 36.82 -20.79
CA GLU A 253 18.19 36.57 -20.33
C GLU A 253 18.46 37.10 -18.91
N GLU A 254 17.94 38.27 -18.53
CA GLU A 254 18.19 38.85 -17.19
C GLU A 254 17.56 38.01 -16.06
N VAL A 255 16.45 37.33 -16.32
CA VAL A 255 15.78 36.44 -15.34
C VAL A 255 16.48 35.06 -15.25
N LEU A 256 17.21 34.63 -16.29
CA LEU A 256 17.97 33.38 -16.28
C LEU A 256 19.34 33.53 -15.60
N GLU A 257 19.90 34.73 -15.50
CA GLU A 257 21.17 34.97 -14.79
C GLU A 257 20.98 35.16 -13.28
N GLU A 258 19.87 35.74 -12.80
CA GLU A 258 19.63 35.87 -11.33
C GLU A 258 19.36 34.53 -10.62
N ASP A 259 18.82 33.51 -11.30
CA ASP A 259 18.55 32.19 -10.70
C ASP A 259 19.78 31.24 -10.72
N LEU A 260 20.91 31.63 -11.33
CA LEU A 260 22.12 30.80 -11.45
C LEU A 260 23.28 31.23 -10.53
N GLU A 261 23.14 32.29 -9.74
CA GLU A 261 24.22 32.78 -8.85
C GLU A 261 24.16 32.27 -7.39
N ASP A 262 23.21 31.42 -7.01
CA ASP A 262 23.04 30.96 -5.61
C ASP A 262 23.40 29.47 -5.34
N ASP A 263 24.11 28.79 -6.26
CA ASP A 263 24.48 27.37 -6.14
C ASP A 263 26.00 27.06 -6.20
N GLU A 264 26.86 27.97 -5.73
CA GLU A 264 28.32 27.73 -5.62
C GLU A 264 28.87 27.60 -4.18
N ASP A 265 28.04 27.39 -3.16
CA ASP A 265 28.53 27.03 -1.81
C ASP A 265 27.64 25.97 -1.14
N VAL A 266 27.66 24.74 -1.65
CA VAL A 266 27.36 23.55 -0.84
C VAL A 266 28.66 22.79 -0.64
N GLU A 267 29.32 23.06 0.49
CA GLU A 267 30.42 22.22 0.97
C GLU A 267 29.90 20.78 1.13
N THR A 268 30.33 19.88 0.24
CA THR A 268 30.23 18.44 0.45
C THR A 268 30.91 18.10 1.77
N PRO A 269 30.23 17.44 2.73
CA PRO A 269 30.86 17.05 3.99
C PRO A 269 32.10 16.19 3.70
N ASP A 270 33.23 16.56 4.30
CA ASP A 270 34.51 15.87 4.19
C ASP A 270 34.34 14.39 4.59
N GLU A 271 34.49 13.46 3.63
CA GLU A 271 34.30 12.01 3.82
C GLU A 271 35.52 11.35 4.50
N SER A 272 36.62 12.09 4.66
CA SER A 272 37.88 11.59 5.24
C SER A 272 37.77 11.04 6.68
N PRO A 273 36.93 11.55 7.60
CA PRO A 273 36.83 10.99 8.94
C PRO A 273 36.10 9.64 8.97
N ILE A 274 35.23 9.38 7.99
CA ILE A 274 34.39 8.18 7.96
C ILE A 274 35.16 7.00 7.35
N GLU A 275 36.04 7.27 6.39
CA GLU A 275 36.96 6.26 5.84
C GLU A 275 37.97 5.78 6.88
N GLU A 276 38.56 6.70 7.67
CA GLU A 276 39.50 6.32 8.74
C GLU A 276 38.83 5.48 9.84
N ASP A 277 37.59 5.80 10.23
CA ASP A 277 36.82 5.02 11.21
C ASP A 277 36.44 3.62 10.68
N LEU A 278 36.20 3.47 9.37
CA LEU A 278 35.88 2.17 8.75
C LEU A 278 37.10 1.26 8.64
N ASP A 279 38.26 1.82 8.29
CA ASP A 279 39.52 1.07 8.21
C ASP A 279 39.95 0.56 9.60
N GLU A 280 39.72 1.34 10.66
CA GLU A 280 40.04 0.92 12.04
C GLU A 280 39.11 -0.22 12.51
N LEU A 281 37.81 -0.16 12.14
CA LEU A 281 36.85 -1.23 12.46
C LEU A 281 37.09 -2.52 11.66
N GLU A 282 37.50 -2.44 10.39
CA GLU A 282 37.86 -3.63 9.62
C GLU A 282 39.10 -4.32 10.20
N ALA A 283 40.10 -3.55 10.63
CA ALA A 283 41.30 -4.10 11.28
C ALA A 283 40.99 -4.79 12.62
N ASP A 284 40.08 -4.22 13.43
CA ASP A 284 39.65 -4.84 14.69
C ASP A 284 38.90 -6.16 14.46
N VAL A 285 38.03 -6.21 13.44
CA VAL A 285 37.27 -7.43 13.09
C VAL A 285 38.19 -8.52 12.53
N GLU A 286 39.19 -8.16 11.73
CA GLU A 286 40.18 -9.11 11.21
C GLU A 286 41.05 -9.69 12.34
N ALA A 287 41.46 -8.86 13.30
CA ALA A 287 42.20 -9.31 14.48
C ALA A 287 41.39 -10.25 15.38
N GLU A 288 40.09 -9.95 15.61
CA GLU A 288 39.21 -10.82 16.41
C GLU A 288 38.93 -12.15 15.70
N ALA A 289 38.85 -12.14 14.37
CA ALA A 289 38.73 -13.35 13.56
C ALA A 289 40.00 -14.22 13.59
N GLU A 290 41.19 -13.61 13.53
CA GLU A 290 42.46 -14.34 13.67
C GLU A 290 42.63 -14.95 15.06
N GLU A 291 42.21 -14.25 16.13
CA GLU A 291 42.24 -14.77 17.49
C GLU A 291 41.32 -15.99 17.66
N LEU A 292 40.10 -15.94 17.11
CA LEU A 292 39.17 -17.05 17.13
C LEU A 292 39.65 -18.27 16.32
N VAL A 293 40.32 -18.03 15.19
CA VAL A 293 40.92 -19.13 14.39
C VAL A 293 42.07 -19.78 15.14
N ALA A 294 42.92 -18.98 15.81
CA ALA A 294 44.00 -19.50 16.64
C ALA A 294 43.48 -20.32 17.83
N GLU A 295 42.41 -19.86 18.50
CA GLU A 295 41.78 -20.59 19.61
C GLU A 295 41.20 -21.94 19.13
N MET A 296 40.62 -21.99 17.92
CA MET A 296 40.15 -23.24 17.31
C MET A 296 41.30 -24.18 16.92
N GLU A 297 42.42 -23.67 16.40
CA GLU A 297 43.59 -24.49 16.05
C GLU A 297 44.29 -25.08 17.28
N ASP A 298 44.31 -24.35 18.41
CA ASP A 298 44.84 -24.83 19.69
C ASP A 298 43.94 -25.93 20.29
N ASP A 299 42.61 -25.77 20.27
CA ASP A 299 41.64 -26.78 20.72
C ASP A 299 41.72 -28.09 19.89
N ASP A 300 41.88 -27.98 18.56
CA ASP A 300 42.05 -29.16 17.68
C ASP A 300 43.38 -29.90 17.97
N SER A 301 44.41 -29.19 18.46
CA SER A 301 45.69 -29.79 18.84
C SER A 301 45.64 -30.54 20.18
N GLU A 302 44.89 -30.03 21.17
CA GLU A 302 44.68 -30.72 22.45
C GLU A 302 43.83 -31.98 22.26
N THR A 303 42.88 -31.97 21.31
CA THR A 303 42.02 -33.12 21.02
C THR A 303 42.75 -34.27 20.30
N ALA A 304 43.83 -33.96 19.56
CA ALA A 304 44.62 -34.96 18.83
C ALA A 304 45.61 -35.74 19.73
N ASP A 305 46.12 -35.13 20.80
CA ASP A 305 47.03 -35.80 21.75
C ASP A 305 46.30 -36.79 22.69
N ASP A 306 44.98 -36.63 22.90
CA ASP A 306 44.18 -37.56 23.71
C ASP A 306 43.76 -38.85 22.95
N GLU A 307 43.77 -38.88 21.61
CA GLU A 307 43.42 -40.08 20.83
C GLU A 307 44.59 -41.06 20.58
N GLU A 308 45.86 -40.65 20.75
CA GLU A 308 47.02 -41.57 20.66
C GLU A 308 47.34 -42.30 21.98
N GLY A 309 46.58 -42.04 23.05
CA GLY A 309 46.80 -42.60 24.40
C GLY A 309 46.15 -43.96 24.70
N ASP A 310 45.23 -44.47 23.86
CA ASP A 310 44.52 -45.74 24.10
C ASP A 310 44.61 -46.69 22.88
N ALA A 311 45.78 -47.33 22.74
CA ALA A 311 45.98 -48.50 21.88
C ALA A 311 46.98 -49.50 22.50
#